data_AF-A0A537MSH6-F1
#
_entry.id   AF-A0A537MSH6-F1
#
_cell.length_a   1.000
_cell.length_b   1.000
_cell.length_c   1.000
_cell.angle_alpha   90.00
_cell.angle_beta   90.00
_cell.angle_gamma   90.00
#
_symmetry.space_group_name_H-M   'P 1'
#
loop_
_entity.id
_entity.type
_entity.pdbx_description
1 polymer ?
#
loop_
_entity_poly.entity_id
_entity_poly.type
_entity_poly.pdbx_seq_one_letter_code
_entity_poly.pdbx_strand_id
1 'polypeptide(L)' 'DALLRLGQSLAALKEKEAACAAFGEVMRKYPRASTGVKATVDREQKRVKC' A
#
# COMPACT_ATOMS: atom_id res chain seq x y z
N ASP A 1 -4.18 2.52 8.73
CA ASP A 1 -2.78 2.99 8.74
C ASP A 1 -1.73 1.88 8.79
N ALA A 2 -1.81 0.93 9.73
CA ALA A 2 -0.75 -0.08 9.93
C ALA A 2 -0.34 -0.85 8.65
N LEU A 3 -1.31 -1.30 7.83
CA LEU A 3 -1.01 -1.98 6.56
C LEU A 3 -0.38 -1.06 5.50
N LEU A 4 -0.77 0.22 5.46
CA LEU A 4 -0.19 1.20 4.55
C LEU A 4 1.28 1.43 4.91
N ARG A 5 1.57 1.65 6.19
CA ARG A 5 2.94 1.79 6.69
C ARG A 5 3.79 0.55 6.45
N LEU A 6 3.20 -0.64 6.63
CA LEU A 6 3.87 -1.90 6.30
C LEU A 6 4.27 -1.95 4.82
N GLY A 7 3.34 -1.66 3.90
CA GLY A 7 3.63 -1.62 2.46
C GLY A 7 4.73 -0.60 2.12
N GLN A 8 4.73 0.56 2.77
CA GLN A 8 5.79 1.57 2.62
C GLN A 8 7.15 1.07 3.10
N SER A 9 7.21 0.40 4.25
CA SER A 9 8.45 -0.19 4.77
C SER A 9 8.98 -1.29 3.86
N LEU A 10 8.12 -2.18 3.37
CA LEU A 10 8.50 -3.24 2.43
C LEU A 10 9.03 -2.66 1.11
N ALA A 11 8.39 -1.60 0.61
CA ALA A 11 8.86 -0.88 -0.56
C ALA A 11 10.25 -0.27 -0.35
N ALA A 12 10.52 0.30 0.83
CA ALA A 12 11.82 0.85 1.18
C ALA A 12 12.91 -0.24 1.29
N LEU A 13 12.53 -1.46 1.69
CA LEU A 13 13.39 -2.64 1.73
C LEU A 13 13.57 -3.31 0.36
N LYS A 14 13.01 -2.75 -0.72
CA LYS A 14 12.98 -3.33 -2.08
C LYS A 14 12.23 -4.65 -2.19
N GLU A 15 11.41 -4.99 -1.20
CA GLU A 15 10.52 -6.16 -1.19
C GLU A 15 9.25 -5.85 -2.00
N LYS A 16 9.40 -5.79 -3.33
CA LYS A 16 8.34 -5.34 -4.24
C LYS A 16 7.05 -6.15 -4.09
N GLU A 17 7.12 -7.48 -4.14
CA GLU A 17 5.93 -8.34 -4.12
C GLU A 17 5.17 -8.22 -2.80
N ALA A 18 5.89 -8.23 -1.67
CA ALA A 18 5.31 -8.07 -0.35
C ALA A 18 4.68 -6.67 -0.18
N ALA A 19 5.31 -5.62 -0.70
CA ALA A 19 4.76 -4.27 -0.70
C ALA A 19 3.45 -4.20 -1.51
N CYS A 20 3.42 -4.77 -2.73
CA CYS A 20 2.22 -4.82 -3.56
C CYS A 20 1.07 -5.55 -2.87
N ALA A 21 1.36 -6.70 -2.24
CA ALA A 21 0.39 -7.47 -1.49
C ALA A 21 -0.17 -6.67 -0.31
N ALA A 22 0.69 -5.99 0.46
CA ALA A 22 0.26 -5.15 1.57
C ALA A 22 -0.65 -4.00 1.12
N PHE A 23 -0.33 -3.31 0.02
CA PHE A 23 -1.16 -2.26 -0.54
C PHE A 23 -2.52 -2.77 -1.04
N GLY A 24 -2.55 -3.91 -1.72
CA GLY A 24 -3.81 -4.57 -2.12
C GLY A 24 -4.67 -4.93 -0.91
N GLU A 25 -4.05 -5.42 0.16
CA GLU A 25 -4.74 -5.78 1.39
C GLU A 25 -5.32 -4.55 2.12
N VAL A 26 -4.70 -3.36 2.00
CA VAL A 26 -5.29 -2.10 2.50
C VAL A 26 -6.66 -1.87 1.85
N MET A 27 -6.75 -2.01 0.52
CA MET A 27 -7.99 -1.78 -0.22
C MET A 27 -9.06 -2.82 0.11
N ARG A 28 -8.64 -4.08 0.34
CA ARG A 28 -9.55 -5.19 0.66
C ARG A 28 -10.09 -5.13 2.09
N LYS A 29 -9.23 -4.86 3.08
CA LYS A 29 -9.63 -4.80 4.51
C LYS A 29 -10.29 -3.48 4.90
N TYR A 30 -9.97 -2.40 4.19
CA TYR A 30 -10.49 -1.07 4.51
C TYR A 30 -11.21 -0.44 3.30
N PRO A 31 -12.31 -1.02 2.81
CA PRO A 31 -13.06 -0.48 1.68
C PRO A 31 -13.65 0.91 1.98
N ARG A 32 -13.89 1.21 3.26
CA ARG A 32 -14.35 2.51 3.78
C ARG A 32 -13.21 3.43 4.22
N ALA A 33 -11.96 3.11 3.89
CA ALA A 33 -10.83 4.01 4.15
C ALA A 33 -11.09 5.38 3.50
N SER A 34 -10.59 6.44 4.14
CA SER A 34 -10.72 7.80 3.61
C SER A 34 -10.10 7.90 2.22
N THR A 35 -10.59 8.84 1.42
CA THR A 35 -10.08 9.12 0.07
C THR A 35 -8.57 9.37 0.08
N GLY A 36 -8.04 10.02 1.12
CA GLY A 36 -6.60 10.25 1.29
C GLY A 36 -5.78 8.96 1.43
N VAL A 37 -6.29 7.97 2.18
CA VAL A 37 -5.62 6.66 2.31
C VAL A 37 -5.61 5.94 0.96
N LYS A 38 -6.75 5.92 0.25
CA LYS A 38 -6.84 5.29 -1.08
C LYS A 38 -5.91 5.95 -2.10
N ALA A 39 -5.86 7.28 -2.13
CA ALA A 39 -4.95 8.03 -3.00
C ALA A 39 -3.47 7.76 -2.67
N THR A 40 -3.14 7.59 -1.38
CA THR A 40 -1.78 7.25 -0.97
C THR A 40 -1.40 5.85 -1.41
N VAL A 41 -2.28 4.87 -1.24
CA VAL A 41 -2.07 3.49 -1.73
C VAL A 41 -1.80 3.47 -3.23
N ASP A 42 -2.62 4.16 -4.03
CA ASP A 42 -2.46 4.25 -5.49
C ASP A 42 -1.10 4.86 -5.88
N ARG A 43 -0.69 5.95 -5.21
CA ARG A 43 0.61 6.57 -5.44
C ARG A 43 1.77 5.63 -5.10
N GLU A 44 1.68 4.90 -3.98
CA GLU A 44 2.73 3.98 -3.56
C GLU A 44 2.82 2.76 -4.50
N GLN A 45 1.68 2.22 -4.95
CA GLN A 45 1.65 1.14 -5.95
C GLN A 45 2.37 1.57 -7.24
N LYS A 46 2.04 2.77 -7.76
CA LYS A 46 2.72 3.34 -8.93
C LYS A 46 4.22 3.54 -8.73
N ARG A 47 4.65 4.00 -7.54
CA ARG A 47 6.07 4.18 -7.21
C ARG A 47 6.83 2.85 -7.25
N VAL A 48 6.22 1.79 -6.73
CA VAL A 48 6.81 0.45 -6.61
C VAL A 48 6.61 -0.38 -7.89
N LYS A 49 5.86 0.13 -8.86
CA LYS A 49 5.47 -0.57 -10.11
C LYS A 49 4.72 -1.88 -9.82
N CYS A 50 3.88 -1.82 -8.81
CA CYS A 50 2.69 -2.66 -8.73
C CYS A 50 1.68 -2.08 -9.75
#